data_AF-A0A3C0BW20-F1
#
_entry.id   AF-A0A3C0BW20-F1
#
_cell.length_a   1.000
_cell.length_b   1.000
_cell.length_c   1.000
_cell.angle_alpha   90.00
_cell.angle_beta   90.00
_cell.angle_gamma   90.00
#
_symmetry.space_group_name_H-M   'P 1'
#
loop_
_entity.id
_entity.type
_entity.pdbx_description
1 polymer ?
#
loop_
_entity_poly.entity_id
_entity_poly.type
_entity_poly.pdbx_seq_one_letter_code
_entity_poly.pdbx_strand_id
1 'polypeptide(L)' 'MLAERFADLVGMPPMRYLAKWRMQIASRLVSGGSTNIATVAA' A
#
# COMPACT_ATOMS: atom_id res chain seq x y z
N MET A 1 10.46 16.57 -11.67
CA MET A 1 9.49 16.62 -10.56
C MET A 1 9.71 15.46 -9.58
N LEU A 2 9.21 15.54 -8.34
CA LEU A 2 9.36 14.46 -7.33
C LEU A 2 8.80 13.11 -7.83
N ALA A 3 7.64 13.14 -8.47
CA ALA A 3 6.99 11.93 -8.99
C ALA A 3 7.82 11.21 -10.05
N GLU A 4 8.47 11.96 -10.95
CA GLU A 4 9.36 11.41 -11.98
C GLU A 4 10.60 10.79 -11.36
N ARG A 5 11.32 11.51 -10.48
CA ARG A 5 12.52 10.97 -9.82
C ARG A 5 12.21 9.72 -8.98
N PHE A 6 11.04 9.69 -8.34
CA PHE A 6 10.58 8.51 -7.62
C PHE A 6 10.34 7.34 -8.59
N ALA A 7 9.65 7.60 -9.70
CA ALA A 7 9.38 6.59 -10.71
C ALA A 7 10.66 6.05 -11.35
N ASP A 8 11.67 6.89 -11.57
CA ASP A 8 12.97 6.48 -12.10
C ASP A 8 13.72 5.53 -11.15
N LEU A 9 13.63 5.77 -9.83
CA LEU A 9 14.31 4.95 -8.83
C LEU A 9 13.53 3.68 -8.46
N VAL A 10 12.20 3.74 -8.44
CA VAL A 10 11.32 2.67 -7.92
C VAL A 10 10.66 1.87 -9.05
N GLY A 11 10.73 2.36 -10.29
CA GLY A 11 10.11 1.75 -11.48
C GLY A 11 8.58 1.92 -11.53
N MET A 12 8.00 2.79 -10.69
CA MET A 12 6.56 2.96 -10.62
C MET A 12 6.14 4.34 -10.07
N PRO A 13 4.99 4.90 -10.52
CA PRO A 13 4.48 6.16 -9.98
C PRO A 13 4.15 6.07 -8.48
N PRO A 14 4.36 7.15 -7.70
CA PRO A 14 4.17 7.16 -6.25
C PRO A 14 2.79 6.65 -5.78
N MET A 15 1.70 7.08 -6.43
CA MET A 15 0.35 6.67 -6.04
C MET A 15 0.09 5.17 -6.24
N ARG A 16 0.70 4.57 -7.26
CA ARG A 16 0.58 3.12 -7.53
C ARG A 16 1.39 2.31 -6.52
N TYR A 17 2.54 2.84 -6.09
CA TYR A 17 3.34 2.25 -5.01
C TYR A 17 2.58 2.31 -3.69
N LEU A 18 2.01 3.48 -3.36
CA LEU A 18 1.21 3.69 -2.16
C LEU A 18 0.04 2.71 -2.08
N ALA A 19 -0.69 2.51 -3.18
CA ALA A 19 -1.81 1.56 -3.23
C ALA A 19 -1.35 0.13 -2.92
N LYS A 20 -0.24 -0.33 -3.52
CA LYS A 20 0.34 -1.65 -3.23
C LYS A 20 0.75 -1.79 -1.77
N TRP A 21 1.43 -0.79 -1.24
CA TRP A 21 1.89 -0.79 0.16
C TRP A 21 0.72 -0.84 1.15
N ARG A 22 -0.34 -0.07 0.92
CA ARG A 22 -1.58 -0.12 1.71
C ARG A 22 -2.18 -1.53 1.73
N MET A 23 -2.15 -2.24 0.60
CA MET A 23 -2.67 -3.60 0.53
C MET A 23 -1.79 -4.63 1.25
N GLN A 24 -0.47 -4.46 1.24
CA GLN A 24 0.43 -5.30 2.03
C GLN A 24 0.18 -5.14 3.54
N ILE A 25 -0.09 -3.90 4.00
CA ILE A 25 -0.46 -3.65 5.40
C ILE A 25 -1.81 -4.29 5.72
N ALA A 26 -2.82 -4.06 4.90
CA ALA A 26 -4.13 -4.66 5.07
C ALA A 26 -4.08 -6.19 5.15
N SER A 27 -3.30 -6.83 4.27
CA SER A 27 -3.08 -8.28 4.29
C SER A 27 -2.48 -8.75 5.61
N ARG A 28 -1.51 -8.02 6.18
CA ARG A 28 -0.90 -8.37 7.48
C ARG A 28 -1.90 -8.25 8.63
N LEU A 29 -2.74 -7.22 8.61
CA LEU A 29 -3.77 -6.99 9.63
C LEU A 29 -4.84 -8.09 9.60
N VAL A 30 -5.26 -8.51 8.41
CA VAL A 30 -6.23 -9.60 8.24
C VAL A 30 -5.64 -10.96 8.64
N SER A 31 -4.38 -11.24 8.28
CA SER A 31 -3.70 -12.49 8.65
C SER A 31 -3.41 -12.62 10.15
N GLY A 32 -3.37 -11.51 10.91
CA GLY A 32 -3.16 -11.50 12.36
C GLY A 32 -4.37 -11.93 13.19
N GLY A 33 -5.51 -12.26 12.57
CA GLY A 33 -6.65 -12.93 13.20
C GLY A 33 -7.57 -12.08 14.07
N SER A 34 -7.19 -10.86 14.46
CA SER A 34 -7.98 -10.01 15.38
C SER A 34 -8.76 -8.88 14.70
N THR A 35 -8.51 -8.62 13.41
CA THR A 35 -9.08 -7.45 12.71
C THR A 35 -10.02 -7.89 11.60
N ASN A 36 -11.30 -7.53 11.72
CA ASN A 36 -12.31 -7.72 10.67
C ASN A 36 -11.92 -6.92 9.41
N ILE A 37 -12.10 -7.48 8.22
CA ILE A 37 -11.89 -6.82 6.92
C ILE A 37 -12.62 -5.47 6.84
N ALA A 38 -13.82 -5.37 7.44
CA ALA A 38 -14.57 -4.10 7.50
C ALA A 38 -13.82 -3.00 8.26
N THR A 39 -13.06 -3.35 9.31
CA THR A 39 -12.24 -2.42 10.09
C THR A 39 -10.99 -1.98 9.33
N VAL A 40 -10.44 -2.84 8.45
CA VAL A 40 -9.27 -2.52 7.62
C VAL A 40 -9.64 -1.63 6.42
N ALA A 41 -10.90 -1.66 5.99
CA ALA A 41 -11.39 -0.92 4.83
C ALA A 41 -11.98 0.47 5.17
N ALA A 42 -12.32 0.72 6.43
CA ALA A 42 -12.82 2.01 6.94
C ALA A 42 -11.68 3.03 7.09
#